data_AF-R7A3T6-F1
#
_entry.id   AF-R7A3T6-F1
#
_cell.length_a   1.000
_cell.length_b   1.000
_cell.length_c   1.000
_cell.angle_alpha   90.00
_cell.angle_beta   90.00
_cell.angle_gamma   90.00
#
_symmetry.space_group_name_H-M   'P 1'
#
loop_
_entity.id
_entity.type
_entity.pdbx_description
1 polymer ?
#
loop_
_entity_poly.entity_id
_entity_poly.type
_entity_poly.pdbx_seq_one_letter_code
_entity_poly.pdbx_strand_id
1 'polypeptide(L)'
;MNIEIANRLVNLRKSHNLSQEALAEKLGISRQAVSKWERAEASPDTDNLIMLARLYEVSLDELLKTEDEIPEPEEAEGEFQQDEQENPEGGKQEDYVHVGFRGIHVKDKNGEVHVGWDGIHVDDKGKGDKVDIDKNGVYVNGQRQDKRWFEHHAHFPMLLILIITYLIIGSVWGAWHPGWLLFLLGPIWYSLIEAVEKKNASHFAYPVLAALIFLCLGFFAGLWHPGWVIFLTIPVYYSLVEYIKHMTADRSGGGQDEE
;
A
#
# COMPACT_ATOMS: atom_id res chain seq x y z
N MET A 1 0.53 -21.44 -15.98
CA MET A 1 1.60 -21.65 -16.96
C MET A 1 1.09 -22.54 -18.08
N ASN A 2 1.47 -22.30 -19.35
CA ASN A 2 1.09 -23.20 -20.45
C ASN A 2 1.88 -24.53 -20.34
N ILE A 3 1.22 -25.65 -20.65
CA ILE A 3 1.79 -27.00 -20.65
C ILE A 3 3.00 -27.09 -21.61
N GLU A 4 2.97 -26.37 -22.73
CA GLU A 4 4.09 -26.31 -23.69
C GLU A 4 5.36 -25.75 -23.04
N ILE A 5 5.22 -24.66 -22.29
CA ILE A 5 6.34 -24.02 -21.57
C ILE A 5 6.86 -24.95 -20.47
N ALA A 6 5.96 -25.63 -19.74
CA ALA A 6 6.35 -26.60 -18.71
C ALA A 6 7.16 -27.76 -19.32
N ASN A 7 6.73 -28.31 -20.46
CA ASN A 7 7.45 -29.35 -21.19
C ASN A 7 8.82 -28.85 -21.70
N ARG A 8 8.89 -27.58 -22.15
CA ARG A 8 10.16 -26.96 -22.56
C ARG A 8 11.14 -26.87 -21.39
N LEU A 9 10.69 -26.48 -20.19
CA LEU A 9 11.53 -26.49 -18.98
C LEU A 9 12.07 -27.88 -18.65
N VAL A 10 11.24 -28.93 -18.78
CA VAL A 10 11.67 -30.32 -18.58
C VAL A 10 12.76 -30.70 -19.58
N ASN A 11 12.60 -30.32 -20.84
CA ASN A 11 13.54 -30.63 -21.91
C ASN A 11 14.87 -29.92 -21.71
N LEU A 12 14.85 -28.61 -21.39
CA LEU A 12 16.04 -27.83 -21.08
C LEU A 12 16.78 -28.37 -19.84
N ARG A 13 16.04 -28.75 -18.80
CA ARG A 13 16.68 -29.37 -17.63
C ARG A 13 17.40 -30.67 -18.00
N LYS A 14 16.77 -31.51 -18.83
CA LYS A 14 17.35 -32.79 -19.27
C LYS A 14 18.53 -32.61 -20.22
N SER A 15 18.49 -31.64 -21.12
CA SER A 15 19.61 -31.37 -22.04
C SER A 15 20.85 -30.83 -21.32
N HIS A 16 20.66 -30.17 -20.18
CA HIS A 16 21.75 -29.76 -19.28
C HIS A 16 22.12 -30.81 -18.22
N ASN A 17 21.61 -32.04 -18.33
CA ASN A 17 21.88 -33.15 -17.41
C ASN A 17 21.58 -32.85 -15.94
N LEU A 18 20.62 -31.97 -15.64
CA LEU A 18 20.29 -31.57 -14.28
C LEU A 18 19.15 -32.42 -13.70
N SER A 19 19.25 -32.79 -12.42
CA SER A 19 18.11 -33.27 -11.64
C SER A 19 17.23 -32.09 -11.20
N GLN A 20 15.97 -32.35 -10.83
CA GLN A 20 15.10 -31.29 -10.27
C GLN A 20 15.70 -30.68 -8.99
N GLU A 21 16.44 -31.48 -8.21
CA GLU A 21 17.14 -31.03 -7.01
C GLU A 21 18.33 -30.13 -7.36
N ALA A 22 19.16 -30.54 -8.33
CA ALA A 22 20.30 -29.75 -8.78
C ALA A 22 19.88 -28.42 -9.42
N LEU A 23 18.77 -28.41 -10.17
CA LEU A 23 18.19 -27.19 -10.72
C LEU A 23 17.68 -26.27 -9.60
N ALA A 24 16.98 -26.83 -8.63
CA ALA A 24 16.46 -26.07 -7.48
C ALA A 24 17.60 -25.44 -6.66
N GLU A 25 18.69 -26.18 -6.43
CA GLU A 25 19.88 -25.70 -5.74
C GLU A 25 20.55 -24.55 -6.51
N LYS A 26 20.72 -24.68 -7.84
CA LYS A 26 21.28 -23.63 -8.69
C LYS A 26 20.45 -22.34 -8.71
N LEU A 27 19.13 -22.46 -8.59
CA LEU A 27 18.20 -21.32 -8.56
C LEU A 27 17.94 -20.79 -7.14
N GLY A 28 18.43 -21.47 -6.09
CA GLY A 28 18.19 -21.06 -4.70
C GLY A 28 16.75 -21.26 -4.24
N ILE A 29 16.01 -22.22 -4.83
CA ILE A 29 14.59 -22.48 -4.56
C ILE A 29 14.36 -23.91 -4.05
N SER A 30 13.13 -24.22 -3.64
CA SER A 30 12.76 -25.58 -3.25
C SER A 30 12.57 -26.50 -4.47
N ARG A 31 12.97 -27.78 -4.34
CA ARG A 31 12.67 -28.83 -5.33
C ARG A 31 11.18 -28.90 -5.71
N GLN A 32 10.31 -28.64 -4.73
CA GLN A 32 8.86 -28.64 -4.94
C GLN A 32 8.42 -27.54 -5.91
N ALA A 33 9.08 -26.37 -5.92
CA ALA A 33 8.78 -25.29 -6.86
C ALA A 33 9.07 -25.72 -8.31
N VAL A 34 10.27 -26.26 -8.56
CA VAL A 34 10.65 -26.83 -9.86
C VAL A 34 9.65 -27.90 -10.31
N SER A 35 9.27 -28.81 -9.41
CA SER A 35 8.32 -29.87 -9.72
C SER A 35 6.92 -29.34 -10.10
N LYS A 36 6.48 -28.22 -9.51
CA LYS A 36 5.19 -27.59 -9.86
C LYS A 36 5.26 -26.92 -11.22
N TRP A 37 6.39 -26.28 -11.55
CA TRP A 37 6.59 -25.66 -12.87
C TRP A 37 6.60 -26.71 -13.99
N GLU A 38 7.30 -27.82 -13.79
CA GLU A 38 7.36 -28.93 -14.75
C GLU A 38 6.02 -29.65 -14.93
N ARG A 39 5.07 -29.52 -13.99
CA ARG A 39 3.70 -30.05 -14.10
C ARG A 39 2.66 -29.01 -14.54
N ALA A 40 3.09 -27.80 -14.89
CA ALA A 40 2.22 -26.67 -15.20
C ALA A 40 1.25 -26.25 -14.06
N GLU A 41 1.48 -26.72 -12.83
CA GLU A 41 0.67 -26.39 -11.64
C GLU A 41 0.95 -24.97 -11.12
N ALA A 42 2.12 -24.42 -11.43
CA ALA A 42 2.52 -23.07 -11.07
C ALA A 42 3.40 -22.46 -12.17
N SER A 43 3.42 -21.13 -12.26
CA SER A 43 4.36 -20.41 -13.13
C SER A 43 5.60 -19.98 -12.32
N PRO A 44 6.82 -20.03 -12.89
CA PRO A 44 7.97 -19.35 -12.32
C PRO A 44 7.72 -17.84 -12.28
N ASP A 45 8.24 -17.16 -11.27
CA ASP A 45 8.23 -15.69 -11.22
C ASP A 45 9.23 -15.10 -12.23
N THR A 46 9.18 -13.79 -12.42
CA THR A 46 10.03 -13.09 -13.40
C THR A 46 11.52 -13.28 -13.13
N ASP A 47 11.93 -13.26 -11.86
CA ASP A 47 13.34 -13.43 -11.49
C ASP A 47 13.83 -14.85 -11.81
N ASN A 48 13.03 -15.88 -11.48
CA ASN A 48 13.30 -17.27 -11.82
C ASN A 48 13.29 -17.51 -13.33
N LEU A 49 12.41 -16.85 -14.09
CA LEU A 49 12.43 -16.90 -15.56
C LEU A 49 13.73 -16.33 -16.13
N ILE A 50 14.19 -15.19 -15.61
CA ILE A 50 15.47 -14.60 -16.02
C ILE A 50 16.64 -15.52 -15.64
N MET A 51 16.62 -16.12 -14.45
CA MET A 51 17.64 -17.05 -14.02
C MET A 51 17.66 -18.34 -14.86
N LEU A 52 16.49 -18.88 -15.21
CA LEU A 52 16.35 -20.03 -16.11
C LEU A 52 16.88 -19.71 -17.52
N ALA A 53 16.53 -18.55 -18.07
CA ALA A 53 17.02 -18.09 -19.37
C ALA A 53 18.56 -17.98 -19.38
N ARG A 54 19.15 -17.41 -18.32
CA ARG A 54 20.61 -17.34 -18.15
C ARG A 54 21.25 -18.72 -17.96
N LEU A 55 20.62 -19.60 -17.18
CA LEU A 55 21.15 -20.93 -16.88
C LEU A 55 21.19 -21.82 -18.13
N TYR A 56 20.17 -21.70 -18.98
CA TYR A 56 20.04 -22.48 -20.22
C TYR A 56 20.58 -21.77 -21.46
N GLU A 57 21.12 -20.56 -21.31
CA GLU A 57 21.67 -19.74 -22.41
C GLU A 57 20.66 -19.48 -23.55
N VAL A 58 19.37 -19.37 -23.21
CA VAL A 58 18.28 -19.07 -24.17
C VAL A 58 17.70 -17.69 -23.90
N SER A 59 17.07 -17.09 -24.91
CA SER A 59 16.33 -15.84 -24.71
C SER A 59 15.04 -16.08 -23.92
N LEU A 60 14.54 -15.06 -23.22
CA LEU A 60 13.27 -15.17 -22.51
C LEU A 60 12.08 -15.41 -23.47
N ASP A 61 12.16 -14.84 -24.67
CA ASP A 61 11.20 -15.08 -25.75
C ASP A 61 11.20 -16.55 -26.16
N GLU A 62 12.38 -17.12 -26.41
CA GLU A 62 12.54 -18.55 -26.69
C GLU A 62 12.09 -19.43 -25.51
N LEU A 63 12.27 -19.00 -24.27
CA LEU A 63 11.80 -19.76 -23.11
C LEU A 63 10.27 -19.80 -23.02
N LEU A 64 9.59 -18.72 -23.43
CA LEU A 64 8.15 -18.52 -23.26
C LEU A 64 7.32 -18.67 -24.53
N LYS A 65 7.96 -18.89 -25.69
CA LYS A 65 7.29 -19.03 -26.99
C LYS A 65 6.24 -20.14 -26.96
N THR A 66 5.00 -19.77 -27.24
CA THR A 66 3.85 -20.66 -27.46
C THR A 66 3.47 -20.64 -28.94
N GLU A 67 2.84 -21.71 -29.42
CA GLU A 67 2.40 -21.84 -30.83
C GLU A 67 1.21 -20.93 -31.18
N ASP A 68 0.66 -20.20 -30.20
CA ASP A 68 -0.25 -19.09 -30.43
C ASP A 68 0.52 -17.92 -31.07
N GLU A 69 0.71 -18.00 -32.39
CA GLU A 69 1.18 -16.90 -33.22
C GLU A 69 0.29 -15.67 -32.95
N ILE A 70 0.83 -14.68 -32.23
CA ILE A 70 0.40 -13.31 -32.46
C ILE A 70 0.80 -13.06 -33.92
N PRO A 71 -0.15 -12.82 -34.84
CA PRO A 71 0.20 -12.59 -36.23
C PRO A 71 1.27 -11.51 -36.25
N GLU A 72 2.46 -11.86 -36.76
CA GLU A 72 3.47 -10.86 -37.07
C GLU A 72 2.75 -9.80 -37.89
N PRO A 73 2.82 -8.51 -37.52
CA PRO A 73 2.29 -7.49 -38.41
C PRO A 73 3.11 -7.60 -39.68
N GLU A 74 2.50 -8.17 -40.73
CA GLU A 74 3.05 -8.16 -42.07
C GLU A 74 3.57 -6.75 -42.30
N GLU A 75 4.84 -6.65 -42.69
CA GLU A 75 5.48 -5.43 -43.12
C GLU A 75 4.70 -4.91 -44.35
N ALA A 76 3.57 -4.28 -44.10
CA ALA A 76 2.88 -3.48 -45.08
C ALA A 76 3.78 -2.28 -45.30
N GLU A 77 4.45 -2.29 -46.44
CA GLU A 77 4.99 -1.12 -47.12
C GLU A 77 3.86 -0.09 -47.31
N GLY A 78 3.51 0.58 -46.22
CA GLY A 78 2.58 1.70 -46.19
C GLY A 78 3.42 2.95 -46.03
N GLU A 79 3.57 3.67 -47.14
CA GLU A 79 4.21 4.97 -47.22
C GLU A 79 3.86 5.86 -46.02
N PHE A 80 4.86 6.24 -45.22
CA PHE A 80 4.73 7.36 -44.31
C PHE A 80 4.54 8.63 -45.14
N GLN A 81 3.30 9.08 -45.31
CA GLN A 81 3.02 10.46 -45.70
C GLN A 81 2.92 11.31 -44.43
N GLN A 82 3.91 12.18 -44.26
CA GLN A 82 3.93 13.26 -43.29
C GLN A 82 2.83 14.29 -43.62
N ASP A 83 2.11 14.68 -42.58
CA ASP A 83 1.61 16.02 -42.28
C ASP A 83 0.91 16.80 -43.39
N GLU A 84 -0.42 16.77 -43.38
CA GLU A 84 -1.23 17.97 -43.60
C GLU A 84 -2.60 17.79 -42.92
N GLN A 85 -2.74 18.32 -41.70
CA GLN A 85 -4.05 18.59 -41.12
C GLN A 85 -4.13 20.05 -40.68
N GLU A 86 -4.67 20.80 -41.63
CA GLU A 86 -5.36 22.07 -41.48
C GLU A 86 -6.44 21.97 -40.38
N ASN A 87 -6.56 23.01 -39.54
CA ASN A 87 -7.65 23.22 -38.59
C ASN A 87 -8.40 24.48 -39.10
N PRO A 88 -9.74 24.56 -39.15
CA PRO A 88 -10.57 24.41 -37.96
C PRO A 88 -12.00 23.86 -38.15
N GLU A 89 -12.65 23.67 -37.00
CA GLU A 89 -14.10 23.60 -36.76
C GLU A 89 -14.73 22.21 -36.54
N GLY A 90 -15.15 21.97 -35.29
CA GLY A 90 -16.26 21.06 -34.99
C GLY A 90 -15.92 19.68 -34.41
N GLY A 91 -14.83 19.51 -33.67
CA GLY A 91 -14.49 18.21 -33.09
C GLY A 91 -15.35 17.84 -31.88
N LYS A 92 -16.33 16.95 -32.08
CA LYS A 92 -16.93 16.19 -30.98
C LYS A 92 -15.80 15.47 -30.24
N GLN A 93 -15.80 15.54 -28.91
CA GLN A 93 -14.99 14.68 -28.05
C GLN A 93 -15.38 13.23 -28.40
N GLU A 94 -14.55 12.55 -29.16
CA GLU A 94 -14.77 11.15 -29.50
C GLU A 94 -14.12 10.28 -28.45
N ASP A 95 -14.97 9.50 -27.81
CA ASP A 95 -14.60 8.51 -26.82
C ASP A 95 -13.78 7.44 -27.53
N TYR A 96 -12.58 7.14 -27.03
CA TYR A 96 -11.71 6.16 -27.66
C TYR A 96 -11.08 5.21 -26.65
N VAL A 97 -10.89 3.97 -27.10
CA VAL A 97 -10.20 2.92 -26.38
C VAL A 97 -9.00 2.50 -27.21
N HIS A 98 -7.80 2.69 -26.68
CA HIS A 98 -6.56 2.25 -27.29
C HIS A 98 -5.91 1.17 -26.42
N VAL A 99 -5.61 0.02 -27.01
CA VAL A 99 -4.89 -1.08 -26.35
C VAL A 99 -3.56 -1.27 -27.08
N GLY A 100 -2.45 -1.11 -26.37
CA GLY A 100 -1.12 -1.32 -26.95
C GLY A 100 -0.10 -1.79 -25.92
N PHE A 101 1.13 -2.03 -26.37
CA PHE A 101 2.23 -2.55 -25.55
C PHE A 101 2.53 -1.69 -24.30
N ARG A 102 2.24 -0.38 -24.37
CA ARG A 102 2.46 0.57 -23.27
C ARG A 102 1.35 0.59 -22.22
N GLY A 103 0.18 0.01 -22.54
CA GLY A 103 -0.99 -0.02 -21.66
C GLY A 103 -2.32 0.10 -22.41
N ILE A 104 -3.39 0.11 -21.63
CA ILE A 104 -4.76 0.37 -22.06
C ILE A 104 -5.10 1.81 -21.69
N HIS A 105 -5.51 2.60 -22.67
CA HIS A 105 -5.98 3.98 -22.48
C HIS A 105 -7.44 4.08 -22.90
N VAL A 106 -8.31 4.47 -21.98
CA VAL A 106 -9.73 4.72 -22.21
C VAL A 106 -9.99 6.19 -21.94
N LYS A 107 -10.47 6.93 -22.93
CA LYS A 107 -10.88 8.33 -22.77
C LYS A 107 -12.33 8.48 -23.14
N ASP A 108 -13.08 9.09 -22.24
CA ASP A 108 -14.48 9.49 -22.41
C ASP A 108 -14.61 10.98 -22.05
N LYS A 109 -15.77 11.59 -22.31
CA LYS A 109 -16.10 12.97 -21.97
C LYS A 109 -16.00 13.25 -20.46
N ASN A 110 -16.25 12.22 -19.66
CA ASN A 110 -16.31 12.31 -18.20
C ASN A 110 -14.99 11.95 -17.51
N GLY A 111 -14.00 11.41 -18.22
CA GLY A 111 -12.74 11.02 -17.59
C GLY A 111 -11.79 10.23 -18.50
N GLU A 112 -10.56 10.05 -18.03
CA GLU A 112 -9.56 9.21 -18.67
C GLU A 112 -8.97 8.19 -17.69
N VAL A 113 -8.81 6.97 -18.18
CA VAL A 113 -8.21 5.85 -17.43
C VAL A 113 -7.08 5.28 -18.25
N HIS A 114 -5.89 5.26 -17.68
CA HIS A 114 -4.70 4.65 -18.26
C HIS A 114 -4.18 3.56 -17.33
N VAL A 115 -4.02 2.34 -17.86
CA VAL A 115 -3.44 1.20 -17.16
C VAL A 115 -2.23 0.74 -17.95
N GLY A 116 -1.03 0.99 -17.44
CA GLY A 116 0.21 0.61 -18.10
C GLY A 116 1.33 0.28 -17.14
N TRP A 117 2.49 -0.04 -17.70
CA TRP A 117 3.72 -0.36 -16.95
C TRP A 117 4.28 0.83 -16.15
N ASP A 118 3.86 2.04 -16.51
CA ASP A 118 4.19 3.28 -15.80
C ASP A 118 3.32 3.49 -14.55
N GLY A 119 2.16 2.82 -14.51
CA GLY A 119 1.20 2.97 -13.43
C GLY A 119 -0.26 2.93 -13.88
N ILE A 120 -1.16 3.07 -12.91
CA ILE A 120 -2.60 3.23 -13.13
C ILE A 120 -2.95 4.69 -12.86
N HIS A 121 -3.47 5.38 -13.87
CA HIS A 121 -3.91 6.78 -13.75
C HIS A 121 -5.40 6.82 -14.05
N VAL A 122 -6.17 7.44 -13.16
CA VAL A 122 -7.61 7.62 -13.28
C VAL A 122 -7.90 9.09 -13.04
N ASP A 123 -8.46 9.78 -14.02
CA ASP A 123 -8.89 11.16 -13.92
C ASP A 123 -10.40 11.22 -14.21
N ASP A 124 -11.20 11.49 -13.17
CA ASP A 124 -12.64 11.71 -13.28
C ASP A 124 -12.91 13.22 -13.30
N LYS A 125 -13.21 13.75 -14.48
CA LYS A 125 -13.51 15.18 -14.68
C LYS A 125 -14.85 15.58 -14.09
N GLY A 126 -15.77 14.64 -13.87
CA GLY A 126 -17.08 14.91 -13.29
C GLY A 126 -17.01 15.21 -11.79
N LYS A 127 -16.10 14.55 -11.06
CA LYS A 127 -15.89 14.76 -9.63
C LYS A 127 -14.61 15.53 -9.29
N GLY A 128 -13.73 15.77 -10.26
CA GLY A 128 -12.43 16.39 -10.06
C GLY A 128 -11.45 15.48 -9.29
N ASP A 129 -11.73 14.17 -9.26
CA ASP A 129 -10.93 13.19 -8.54
C ASP A 129 -9.88 12.57 -9.47
N LYS A 130 -8.61 12.68 -9.09
CA LYS A 130 -7.46 12.14 -9.82
C LYS A 130 -6.71 11.14 -8.95
N VAL A 131 -6.58 9.90 -9.39
CA VAL A 131 -5.86 8.84 -8.70
C VAL A 131 -4.73 8.35 -9.59
N ASP A 132 -3.49 8.55 -9.14
CA ASP A 132 -2.28 8.12 -9.85
C ASP A 132 -1.54 7.08 -9.00
N ILE A 133 -1.28 5.90 -9.55
CA ILE A 133 -0.55 4.82 -8.88
C ILE A 133 0.67 4.51 -9.74
N ASP A 134 1.84 5.00 -9.33
CA ASP A 134 3.10 4.79 -10.03
C ASP A 134 4.09 4.00 -9.16
N LYS A 135 5.33 3.84 -9.64
CA LYS A 135 6.41 3.17 -8.89
C LYS A 135 6.85 3.95 -7.63
N ASN A 136 6.52 5.24 -7.53
CA ASN A 136 6.88 6.14 -6.44
C ASN A 136 5.82 6.18 -5.33
N GLY A 137 4.59 5.72 -5.59
CA GLY A 137 3.54 5.53 -4.61
C GLY A 137 2.13 5.73 -5.17
N VAL A 138 1.16 5.75 -4.25
CA VAL A 138 -0.24 6.04 -4.55
C VAL A 138 -0.48 7.53 -4.31
N TYR A 139 -1.09 8.22 -5.25
CA TYR A 139 -1.48 9.63 -5.16
C TYR A 139 -2.99 9.75 -5.39
N VAL A 140 -3.66 10.53 -4.55
CA VAL A 140 -5.07 10.88 -4.71
C VAL A 140 -5.17 12.40 -4.66
N ASN A 141 -5.70 13.02 -5.69
CA ASN A 141 -5.83 14.47 -5.88
C ASN A 141 -4.50 15.21 -5.68
N GLY A 142 -3.41 14.63 -6.19
CA GLY A 142 -2.04 15.16 -6.07
C GLY A 142 -1.40 15.00 -4.68
N GLN A 143 -2.08 14.39 -3.71
CA GLN A 143 -1.53 14.08 -2.40
C GLN A 143 -1.01 12.64 -2.36
N ARG A 144 0.27 12.46 -2.02
CA ARG A 144 0.89 11.13 -1.88
C ARG A 144 0.28 10.43 -0.66
N GLN A 145 -0.47 9.36 -0.90
CA GLN A 145 -1.00 8.46 0.12
C GLN A 145 0.11 7.50 0.56
N ASP A 146 1.11 8.06 1.22
CA ASP A 146 2.19 7.35 1.88
C ASP A 146 1.68 6.85 3.25
N LYS A 147 1.37 5.56 3.36
CA LYS A 147 1.19 4.88 4.66
C LYS A 147 2.53 4.46 5.31
N ARG A 148 3.65 4.64 4.62
CA ARG A 148 4.97 4.07 4.91
C ARG A 148 5.78 4.89 5.92
N TRP A 149 5.56 6.22 5.98
CA TRP A 149 6.20 7.13 6.92
C TRP A 149 5.74 6.87 8.36
N PHE A 150 4.52 6.35 8.56
CA PHE A 150 3.95 6.09 9.88
C PHE A 150 4.27 4.70 10.44
N GLU A 151 4.42 3.67 9.59
CA GLU A 151 4.85 2.32 10.04
C GLU A 151 6.19 2.36 10.78
N HIS A 152 7.16 3.14 10.31
CA HIS A 152 8.46 3.25 10.96
C HIS A 152 8.42 4.04 12.29
N HIS A 153 7.55 5.05 12.41
CA HIS A 153 7.44 5.86 13.64
C HIS A 153 6.60 5.18 14.72
N ALA A 154 5.70 4.26 14.37
CA ALA A 154 4.98 3.42 15.32
C ALA A 154 5.90 2.37 15.99
N HIS A 155 7.05 2.04 15.40
CA HIS A 155 8.02 1.11 15.98
C HIS A 155 9.20 1.79 16.69
N PHE A 156 9.21 3.12 16.79
CA PHE A 156 10.23 3.79 17.61
C PHE A 156 10.09 3.31 19.06
N PRO A 157 11.18 2.88 19.74
CA PRO A 157 11.12 2.14 21.00
C PRO A 157 10.84 3.10 22.18
N MET A 158 9.67 3.73 22.16
CA MET A 158 9.20 4.66 23.20
C MET A 158 9.19 3.98 24.57
N LEU A 159 8.89 2.67 24.63
CA LEU A 159 8.99 1.89 25.86
C LEU A 159 10.43 1.85 26.41
N LEU A 160 11.45 1.74 25.56
CA LEU A 160 12.85 1.75 25.97
C LEU A 160 13.23 3.12 26.55
N ILE A 161 12.77 4.21 25.91
CA ILE A 161 12.97 5.58 26.42
C ILE A 161 12.28 5.77 27.78
N LEU A 162 11.05 5.27 27.94
CA LEU A 162 10.31 5.33 29.20
C LEU A 162 11.01 4.51 30.29
N ILE A 163 11.56 3.33 29.96
CA ILE A 163 12.36 2.50 30.89
C ILE A 163 13.62 3.26 31.33
N ILE A 164 14.39 3.81 30.40
CA ILE A 164 15.60 4.59 30.72
C ILE A 164 15.22 5.78 31.62
N THR A 165 14.19 6.53 31.25
CA THR A 165 13.71 7.69 32.01
C THR A 165 13.28 7.28 33.42
N TYR A 166 12.54 6.18 33.55
CA TYR A 166 12.13 5.62 34.84
C TYR A 166 13.34 5.25 35.72
N LEU A 167 14.35 4.58 35.16
CA LEU A 167 15.56 4.22 35.89
C LEU A 167 16.35 5.45 36.36
N ILE A 168 16.45 6.49 35.52
CA ILE A 168 17.10 7.76 35.88
C ILE A 168 16.35 8.41 37.05
N ILE A 169 15.02 8.53 36.97
CA ILE A 169 14.22 9.17 38.03
C ILE A 169 14.29 8.37 39.34
N GLY A 170 14.21 7.04 39.26
CA GLY A 170 14.35 6.16 40.42
C GLY A 170 15.73 6.28 41.08
N SER A 171 16.80 6.40 40.28
CA SER A 171 18.16 6.48 40.80
C SER A 171 18.54 7.87 41.30
N VAL A 172 18.06 8.96 40.69
CA VAL A 172 18.42 10.34 41.05
C VAL A 172 17.58 10.86 42.21
N TRP A 173 16.27 10.60 42.18
CA TRP A 173 15.31 11.14 43.16
C TRP A 173 14.74 10.11 44.12
N GLY A 174 15.09 8.82 43.99
CA GLY A 174 14.50 7.75 44.79
C GLY A 174 13.01 7.53 44.50
N ALA A 175 12.47 8.16 43.45
CA ALA A 175 11.04 8.21 43.15
C ALA A 175 10.56 6.96 42.36
N TRP A 176 10.87 5.78 42.89
CA TRP A 176 10.45 4.50 42.31
C TRP A 176 8.94 4.34 42.28
N HIS A 177 8.23 4.85 43.29
CA HIS A 177 6.78 4.66 43.44
C HIS A 177 5.93 5.60 42.59
N PRO A 178 6.28 6.86 42.32
CA PRO A 178 5.56 7.66 41.32
C PRO A 178 6.03 7.36 39.89
N GLY A 179 7.24 6.82 39.73
CA GLY A 179 7.87 6.64 38.43
C GLY A 179 7.13 5.68 37.49
N TRP A 180 6.38 4.70 38.01
CA TRP A 180 5.62 3.77 37.15
C TRP A 180 4.51 4.46 36.34
N LEU A 181 4.07 5.65 36.74
CA LEU A 181 3.11 6.45 35.98
C LEU A 181 3.62 6.77 34.56
N LEU A 182 4.95 6.79 34.36
CA LEU A 182 5.54 6.96 33.04
C LEU A 182 5.14 5.84 32.07
N PHE A 183 4.89 4.62 32.55
CA PHE A 183 4.48 3.52 31.67
C PHE A 183 3.08 3.71 31.09
N LEU A 184 2.21 4.49 31.75
CA LEU A 184 0.90 4.84 31.20
C LEU A 184 1.00 5.81 30.01
N LEU A 185 2.10 6.53 29.87
CA LEU A 185 2.34 7.38 28.69
C LEU A 185 2.54 6.55 27.42
N GLY A 186 2.99 5.30 27.52
CA GLY A 186 3.20 4.43 26.36
C GLY A 186 1.90 4.20 25.56
N PRO A 187 0.86 3.59 26.17
CA PRO A 187 -0.44 3.39 25.50
C PRO A 187 -1.07 4.70 25.02
N ILE A 188 -0.97 5.78 25.81
CA ILE A 188 -1.48 7.11 25.43
C ILE A 188 -0.79 7.59 24.16
N TRP A 189 0.55 7.52 24.11
CA TRP A 189 1.35 7.93 22.96
C TRP A 189 1.01 7.14 21.70
N TYR A 190 0.95 5.81 21.79
CA TYR A 190 0.59 4.97 20.64
C TYR A 190 -0.84 5.21 20.17
N SER A 191 -1.79 5.33 21.10
CA SER A 191 -3.19 5.65 20.75
C SER A 191 -3.35 7.05 20.17
N LEU A 192 -2.50 8.00 20.55
CA LEU A 192 -2.48 9.35 19.98
C LEU A 192 -1.99 9.34 18.54
N ILE A 193 -0.90 8.63 18.27
CA ILE A 193 -0.39 8.45 16.90
C ILE A 193 -1.46 7.81 16.03
N GLU A 194 -2.07 6.72 16.50
CA GLU A 194 -3.12 6.01 15.77
C GLU A 194 -4.38 6.87 15.55
N ALA A 195 -4.78 7.67 16.54
CA ALA A 195 -5.91 8.59 16.42
C ALA A 195 -5.65 9.71 15.40
N VAL A 196 -4.44 10.24 15.36
CA VAL A 196 -4.01 11.25 14.38
C VAL A 196 -3.94 10.64 12.98
N GLU A 197 -3.39 9.44 12.85
CA GLU A 197 -3.29 8.71 11.58
C GLU A 197 -4.67 8.44 10.98
N LYS A 198 -5.59 7.92 11.80
CA LYS A 198 -6.95 7.59 11.34
C LYS A 198 -7.88 8.80 11.24
N LYS A 199 -7.39 10.01 11.56
CA LYS A 199 -8.19 11.24 11.75
C LYS A 199 -9.46 10.99 12.57
N ASN A 200 -9.39 10.05 13.51
CA ASN A 200 -10.53 9.58 14.26
C ASN A 200 -10.18 9.57 15.74
N ALA A 201 -10.70 10.56 16.45
CA ALA A 201 -10.47 10.73 17.88
C ALA A 201 -11.00 9.55 18.71
N SER A 202 -11.89 8.71 18.19
CA SER A 202 -12.45 7.58 18.96
C SER A 202 -11.41 6.50 19.28
N HIS A 203 -10.32 6.42 18.51
CA HIS A 203 -9.22 5.47 18.74
C HIS A 203 -8.30 5.87 19.90
N PHE A 204 -8.39 7.10 20.39
CA PHE A 204 -7.55 7.57 21.48
C PHE A 204 -7.88 6.85 22.80
N ALA A 205 -6.85 6.41 23.53
CA ALA A 205 -6.99 5.71 24.80
C ALA A 205 -7.31 6.67 25.96
N TYR A 206 -8.41 7.39 25.84
CA TYR A 206 -8.87 8.39 26.81
C TYR A 206 -9.00 7.86 28.24
N PRO A 207 -9.48 6.63 28.51
CA PRO A 207 -9.52 6.06 29.86
C PRO A 207 -8.13 5.95 30.51
N VAL A 208 -7.09 5.68 29.73
CA VAL A 208 -5.71 5.60 30.23
C VAL A 208 -5.19 7.00 30.58
N LEU A 209 -5.52 8.02 29.77
CA LEU A 209 -5.25 9.41 30.09
C LEU A 209 -5.98 9.86 31.37
N ALA A 210 -7.26 9.54 31.50
CA ALA A 210 -8.06 9.83 32.68
C ALA A 210 -7.47 9.20 33.95
N ALA A 211 -7.04 7.93 33.85
CA ALA A 211 -6.36 7.23 34.94
C ALA A 211 -5.02 7.89 35.30
N LEU A 212 -4.21 8.28 34.31
CA LEU A 212 -2.95 8.99 34.53
C LEU A 212 -3.18 10.32 35.28
N ILE A 213 -4.15 11.13 34.84
CA ILE A 213 -4.47 12.41 35.49
C ILE A 213 -4.98 12.18 36.92
N PHE A 214 -5.87 11.21 37.12
CA PHE A 214 -6.38 10.84 38.45
C PHE A 214 -5.24 10.43 39.40
N LEU A 215 -4.33 9.57 38.95
CA LEU A 215 -3.19 9.12 39.75
C LEU A 215 -2.24 10.28 40.06
N CYS A 216 -1.95 11.16 39.10
CA CYS A 216 -1.16 12.36 39.35
C CYS A 216 -1.81 13.27 40.41
N LEU A 217 -3.12 13.51 40.34
CA LEU A 217 -3.84 14.30 41.36
C LEU A 217 -3.82 13.62 42.73
N GLY A 218 -3.91 12.30 42.79
CA GLY A 218 -3.80 11.53 44.03
C GLY A 218 -2.41 11.64 44.66
N PHE A 219 -1.35 11.41 43.87
CA PHE A 219 0.02 11.39 44.37
C PHE A 219 0.59 12.77 44.68
N PHE A 220 0.32 13.79 43.85
CA PHE A 220 0.91 15.13 44.01
C PHE A 220 0.04 16.07 44.83
N ALA A 221 -1.28 15.97 44.73
CA ALA A 221 -2.21 16.89 45.40
C ALA A 221 -3.02 16.24 46.53
N GLY A 222 -2.91 14.92 46.73
CA GLY A 222 -3.70 14.19 47.73
C GLY A 222 -5.21 14.14 47.41
N LEU A 223 -5.59 14.50 46.18
CA LEU A 223 -6.97 14.72 45.76
C LEU A 223 -7.66 13.43 45.27
N TRP A 224 -7.66 12.39 46.11
CA TRP A 224 -8.28 11.11 45.78
C TRP A 224 -9.80 11.18 45.65
N HIS A 225 -10.44 11.95 46.55
CA HIS A 225 -11.90 12.03 46.63
C HIS A 225 -12.57 13.03 45.68
N PRO A 226 -11.98 14.16 45.27
CA PRO A 226 -12.54 14.93 44.16
C PRO A 226 -12.03 14.43 42.80
N GLY A 227 -10.92 13.68 42.76
CA GLY A 227 -10.32 13.21 41.51
C GLY A 227 -11.18 12.26 40.68
N TRP A 228 -12.08 11.49 41.30
CA TRP A 228 -12.92 10.52 40.55
C TRP A 228 -13.85 11.19 39.53
N VAL A 229 -14.13 12.49 39.68
CA VAL A 229 -14.93 13.27 38.73
C VAL A 229 -14.34 13.20 37.31
N ILE A 230 -13.03 13.00 37.18
CA ILE A 230 -12.37 12.78 35.90
C ILE A 230 -12.94 11.57 35.16
N PHE A 231 -13.34 10.49 35.84
CA PHE A 231 -13.90 9.33 35.14
C PHE A 231 -15.25 9.63 34.48
N LEU A 232 -15.99 10.65 34.94
CA LEU A 232 -17.22 11.10 34.29
C LEU A 232 -16.96 11.77 32.94
N THR A 233 -15.72 12.22 32.69
CA THR A 233 -15.35 12.79 31.39
C THR A 233 -15.20 11.73 30.30
N ILE A 234 -15.04 10.45 30.66
CA ILE A 234 -14.91 9.34 29.70
C ILE A 234 -16.16 9.19 28.82
N PRO A 235 -17.39 9.00 29.36
CA PRO A 235 -18.58 8.90 28.53
C PRO A 235 -18.85 10.19 27.74
N VAL A 236 -18.58 11.35 28.34
CA VAL A 236 -18.73 12.66 27.68
C VAL A 236 -17.79 12.78 26.48
N TYR A 237 -16.53 12.36 26.63
CA TYR A 237 -15.54 12.39 25.56
C TYR A 237 -16.00 11.57 24.35
N TYR A 238 -16.39 10.31 24.56
CA TYR A 238 -16.82 9.44 23.47
C TYR A 238 -18.12 9.93 22.83
N SER A 239 -19.07 10.41 23.62
CA SER A 239 -20.29 11.04 23.11
C SER A 239 -20.00 12.27 22.25
N LEU A 240 -19.07 13.13 22.67
CA LEU A 240 -18.69 14.33 21.92
C LEU A 240 -17.94 13.99 20.62
N VAL A 241 -17.06 13.00 20.65
CA VAL A 241 -16.37 12.50 19.46
C VAL A 241 -17.36 11.94 18.45
N GLU A 242 -18.33 11.14 18.90
CA GLU A 242 -19.38 10.58 18.04
C GLU A 242 -20.29 11.67 17.46
N TYR A 243 -20.65 12.68 18.27
CA TYR A 243 -21.43 13.84 17.84
C TYR A 243 -20.70 14.66 16.75
N ILE A 244 -19.41 14.96 16.95
CA ILE A 244 -18.60 15.68 15.95
C ILE A 244 -18.52 14.87 14.67
N LYS A 245 -18.31 13.54 14.76
CA LYS A 245 -18.26 12.64 13.61
C LYS A 245 -19.55 12.71 12.79
N HIS A 246 -20.71 12.69 13.45
CA HIS A 246 -22.01 12.84 12.79
C HIS A 246 -22.15 14.19 12.08
N MET A 247 -21.80 15.29 12.75
CA MET A 247 -21.87 16.64 12.14
C MET A 247 -20.95 16.81 10.93
N THR A 248 -19.76 16.22 10.93
CA THR A 248 -18.87 16.26 9.76
C THR A 248 -19.39 15.42 8.59
N ALA A 249 -20.09 14.31 8.86
CA ALA A 249 -20.67 13.46 7.81
C ALA A 249 -21.80 14.18 7.04
N ASP A 250 -22.68 14.89 7.76
CA ASP A 250 -23.79 15.62 7.16
C ASP A 250 -23.33 16.79 6.27
N ARG A 251 -22.19 17.43 6.60
CA ARG A 251 -21.63 18.53 5.78
C ARG A 251 -21.01 18.06 4.46
N SER A 252 -20.49 16.84 4.39
CA SER A 252 -19.91 16.27 3.16
C SER A 252 -20.95 15.70 2.19
N GLY A 253 -22.17 15.40 2.66
CA GLY A 253 -23.24 14.82 1.83
C GLY A 253 -24.17 15.85 1.17
N GLY A 254 -24.12 17.12 1.58
CA GLY A 254 -25.07 18.16 1.13
C GLY A 254 -24.63 18.99 -0.08
N GLY A 255 -23.63 18.56 -0.85
CA GLY A 255 -23.03 19.35 -1.94
C GLY A 255 -23.17 18.79 -3.35
N GLN A 256 -24.00 17.76 -3.59
CA GLN A 256 -24.16 17.15 -4.92
C GLN A 256 -25.57 17.23 -5.52
N ASP A 257 -26.51 17.93 -4.88
CA ASP A 257 -27.91 18.00 -5.35
C ASP A 257 -28.36 19.41 -5.80
N GLU A 258 -27.43 20.34 -6.02
CA GLU A 258 -27.74 21.67 -6.58
C GLU A 258 -26.80 21.99 -7.75
N GLU A 259 -27.08 21.44 -8.93
CA GLU A 259 -26.93 22.11 -10.24
C GLU A 259 -27.62 21.31 -11.36
#